data_AF-A0A7K0C2L7-F1
#
_entry.id   AF-A0A7K0C2L7-F1
#
_cell.length_a   1.000
_cell.length_b   1.000
_cell.length_c   1.000
_cell.angle_alpha   90.00
_cell.angle_beta   90.00
_cell.angle_gamma   90.00
#
_symmetry.space_group_name_H-M   'P 1'
#
loop_
_entity.id
_entity.type
_entity.pdbx_description
1 polymer ?
#
loop_
_entity_poly.entity_id
_entity_poly.type
_entity_poly.pdbx_seq_one_letter_code
_entity_poly.pdbx_strand_id
1 'polypeptide(L)'
;MTTELAERLRLFEPLLDDLAAVFLPGEERPADPSDDPAFNAYHRCGVMRFKIGEACGSAPEAVREHADQIMYAIAHDHCPSGNRRLIEPLVLGIGARQVMERVLCYLETGSSAEKLGAAMAWYWASPSVRYATMEELRADRDSGEGPLRISLSPGTPTPADANAEAHALHRELEPRFRIGCLRAFIASNAPGERLYLSYRFTLDPADYPPEAHAEVEAAARIAAAAPECYRQGNHQP
;
A
#
# COMPACT_ATOMS: atom_id res chain seq x y z
N MET A 1 12.41 5.82 20.80
CA MET A 1 11.21 5.64 19.96
C MET A 1 10.01 6.30 20.63
N THR A 2 9.04 6.81 19.87
CA THR A 2 7.79 7.39 20.43
C THR A 2 6.88 6.29 21.00
N THR A 3 6.10 6.60 22.04
CA THR A 3 5.15 5.67 22.69
C THR A 3 4.16 5.04 21.70
N GLU A 4 3.75 5.83 20.70
CA GLU A 4 2.83 5.42 19.63
C GLU A 4 3.39 4.30 18.74
N LEU A 5 4.67 4.37 18.36
CA LEU A 5 5.30 3.32 17.56
C LEU A 5 5.43 2.01 18.35
N ALA A 6 5.75 2.10 19.65
CA ALA A 6 5.83 0.93 20.52
C ALA A 6 4.46 0.26 20.74
N GLU A 7 3.37 1.03 20.78
CA GLU A 7 2.00 0.49 20.82
C GLU A 7 1.63 -0.22 19.52
N ARG A 8 1.92 0.40 18.36
CA ARG A 8 1.67 -0.21 17.05
C ARG A 8 2.39 -1.54 16.87
N LEU A 9 3.68 -1.59 17.24
CA LEU A 9 4.47 -2.82 17.17
C LEU A 9 3.93 -3.91 18.10
N ARG A 10 3.42 -3.55 19.29
CA ARG A 10 2.80 -4.51 20.22
C ARG A 10 1.52 -5.12 19.67
N LEU A 11 0.75 -4.39 18.87
CA LEU A 11 -0.46 -4.91 18.22
C LEU A 11 -0.13 -5.74 16.97
N PHE A 12 0.94 -5.38 16.26
CA PHE A 12 1.33 -6.04 15.01
C PHE A 12 2.08 -7.36 15.23
N GLU A 13 2.92 -7.45 16.27
CA GLU A 13 3.77 -8.62 16.52
C GLU A 13 2.97 -9.93 16.66
N PRO A 14 1.86 -10.02 17.42
CA PRO A 14 1.07 -11.24 17.51
C PRO A 14 0.48 -11.68 16.16
N LEU A 15 0.16 -10.74 15.27
CA LEU A 15 -0.36 -11.06 13.94
C LEU A 15 0.71 -11.73 13.06
N LEU A 16 1.98 -11.34 13.24
CA LEU A 16 3.09 -12.00 12.59
C LEU A 16 3.36 -13.38 13.19
N ASP A 17 3.18 -13.56 14.50
CA ASP A 17 3.29 -14.87 15.15
C ASP A 17 2.21 -15.84 14.62
N ASP A 18 0.96 -15.36 14.48
CA ASP A 18 -0.14 -16.14 13.92
C ASP A 18 0.10 -16.54 12.45
N LEU A 19 0.69 -15.63 11.65
CA LEU A 19 1.07 -15.95 10.28
C LEU A 19 2.29 -16.89 10.22
N ALA A 20 3.26 -16.73 11.12
CA ALA A 20 4.42 -17.61 11.19
C ALA A 20 4.02 -19.04 11.55
N ALA A 21 3.02 -19.25 12.40
CA ALA A 21 2.48 -20.57 12.70
C ALA A 21 1.97 -21.31 11.45
N VAL A 22 1.53 -20.59 10.42
CA VAL A 22 1.05 -21.13 9.15
C VAL A 22 2.21 -21.30 8.15
N PHE A 23 2.98 -20.24 7.92
CA PHE A 23 3.93 -20.17 6.80
C PHE A 23 5.36 -20.61 7.18
N LEU A 24 5.68 -20.62 8.47
CA LEU A 24 7.01 -20.93 9.01
C LEU A 24 6.91 -21.91 10.20
N PRO A 25 6.28 -23.09 10.02
CA PRO A 25 6.06 -24.01 11.13
C PRO A 25 7.40 -24.49 11.71
N GLY A 26 7.58 -24.28 13.02
CA GLY A 26 8.78 -24.65 13.75
C GLY A 26 9.92 -23.62 13.69
N GLU A 27 9.71 -22.47 13.05
CA GLU A 27 10.68 -21.38 13.06
C GLU A 27 10.78 -20.76 14.46
N GLU A 28 12.01 -20.57 14.94
CA GLU A 28 12.26 -19.94 16.23
C GLU A 28 12.08 -18.42 16.15
N ARG A 29 11.59 -17.85 17.25
CA ARG A 29 11.45 -16.40 17.40
C ARG A 29 12.83 -15.74 17.26
N PRO A 30 12.98 -14.65 16.46
CA PRO A 30 14.25 -13.95 16.35
C PRO A 30 14.72 -13.44 17.71
N ALA A 31 16.01 -13.64 17.99
CA ALA A 31 16.63 -13.17 19.23
C ALA A 31 16.64 -11.64 19.33
N ASP A 32 16.65 -11.14 20.57
CA ASP A 32 16.68 -9.72 20.88
C ASP A 32 18.11 -9.16 20.71
N PRO A 33 18.33 -8.23 19.77
CA PRO A 33 19.67 -7.73 19.46
C PRO A 33 20.19 -6.67 20.44
N SER A 34 19.35 -6.14 21.33
CA SER A 34 19.72 -5.10 22.30
C SER A 34 18.84 -5.14 23.55
N ASP A 35 19.11 -4.26 24.52
CA ASP A 35 18.27 -4.10 25.71
C ASP A 35 17.07 -3.14 25.50
N ASP A 36 16.93 -2.50 24.32
CA ASP A 36 15.80 -1.62 24.00
C ASP A 36 14.59 -2.45 23.50
N PRO A 37 13.50 -2.56 24.28
CA PRO A 37 12.35 -3.39 23.90
C PRO A 37 11.64 -2.89 22.64
N ALA A 38 11.65 -1.57 22.40
CA ALA A 38 10.99 -0.98 21.25
C ALA A 38 11.78 -1.26 19.97
N PHE A 39 13.11 -1.12 20.04
CA PHE A 39 14.00 -1.52 18.94
C PHE A 39 13.88 -3.02 18.64
N ASN A 40 13.85 -3.86 19.67
CA ASN A 40 13.72 -5.31 19.51
C ASN A 40 12.38 -5.67 18.84
N ALA A 41 11.26 -5.08 19.28
CA ALA A 41 9.96 -5.30 18.63
C ALA A 41 9.98 -4.88 17.15
N TYR A 42 10.56 -3.72 16.83
CA TYR A 42 10.73 -3.26 15.46
C TYR A 42 11.56 -4.25 14.63
N HIS A 43 12.69 -4.69 15.16
CA HIS A 43 13.59 -5.66 14.51
C HIS A 43 12.88 -7.00 14.27
N ARG A 44 12.24 -7.57 15.29
CA ARG A 44 11.50 -8.84 15.18
C ARG A 44 10.39 -8.75 14.14
N CYS A 45 9.59 -7.68 14.17
CA CYS A 45 8.55 -7.45 13.17
C CYS A 45 9.14 -7.40 11.74
N GLY A 46 10.26 -6.70 11.56
CA GLY A 46 10.96 -6.63 10.27
C GLY A 46 11.44 -8.00 9.78
N VAL A 47 12.10 -8.77 10.64
CA VAL A 47 12.62 -10.11 10.32
C VAL A 47 11.49 -11.08 10.00
N MET A 48 10.47 -11.16 10.86
CA MET A 48 9.36 -12.09 10.69
C MET A 48 8.58 -11.77 9.42
N ARG A 49 8.26 -10.50 9.17
CA ARG A 49 7.60 -10.08 7.94
C ARG A 49 8.37 -10.49 6.68
N PHE A 50 9.70 -10.35 6.71
CA PHE A 50 10.53 -10.75 5.59
C PHE A 50 10.46 -12.27 5.36
N LYS A 51 10.68 -13.08 6.40
CA LYS A 51 10.63 -14.55 6.31
C LYS A 51 9.26 -15.05 5.87
N ILE A 52 8.17 -14.51 6.43
CA ILE A 52 6.80 -14.87 6.05
C ILE A 52 6.58 -14.53 4.58
N GLY A 53 7.00 -13.35 4.13
CA GLY A 53 6.89 -12.96 2.72
C GLY A 53 7.61 -13.90 1.77
N GLU A 54 8.82 -14.36 2.11
CA GLU A 54 9.55 -15.36 1.32
C GLU A 54 8.81 -16.71 1.29
N ALA A 55 8.30 -17.18 2.43
CA ALA A 55 7.55 -18.42 2.52
C ALA A 55 6.23 -18.36 1.72
N CYS A 56 5.50 -17.25 1.80
CA CYS A 56 4.30 -17.00 0.99
C CYS A 56 4.60 -17.12 -0.50
N GLY A 57 5.76 -16.65 -0.96
CA GLY A 57 6.18 -16.75 -2.36
C GLY A 57 6.30 -18.19 -2.88
N SER A 58 6.46 -19.17 -1.99
CA SER A 58 6.55 -20.60 -2.31
C SER A 58 5.25 -21.38 -2.02
N ALA A 59 4.21 -20.72 -1.48
CA ALA A 59 3.00 -21.37 -0.98
C ALA A 59 1.69 -20.69 -1.45
N PRO A 60 1.43 -20.60 -2.78
CA PRO A 60 0.30 -19.84 -3.32
C PRO A 60 -1.08 -20.34 -2.89
N GLU A 61 -1.25 -21.64 -2.66
CA GLU A 61 -2.51 -22.20 -2.14
C GLU A 61 -2.77 -21.72 -0.70
N ALA A 62 -1.76 -21.79 0.17
CA ALA A 62 -1.87 -21.33 1.55
C ALA A 62 -2.08 -19.81 1.62
N VAL A 63 -1.47 -19.04 0.72
CA VAL A 63 -1.74 -17.59 0.59
C VAL A 63 -3.21 -17.34 0.26
N ARG A 64 -3.81 -18.13 -0.64
CA ARG A 64 -5.24 -18.01 -0.96
C ARG A 64 -6.14 -18.39 0.21
N GLU A 65 -5.82 -19.47 0.91
CA GLU A 65 -6.57 -19.94 2.07
C GLU A 65 -6.54 -18.95 3.24
N HIS A 66 -5.38 -18.32 3.49
CA HIS A 66 -5.15 -17.40 4.60
C HIS A 66 -5.19 -15.92 4.18
N ALA A 67 -5.80 -15.61 3.02
CA ALA A 67 -5.79 -14.26 2.44
C ALA A 67 -6.29 -13.18 3.40
N ASP A 68 -7.37 -13.46 4.12
CA ASP A 68 -7.98 -12.48 5.04
C ASP A 68 -7.11 -12.25 6.30
N GLN A 69 -6.42 -13.29 6.78
CA GLN A 69 -5.48 -13.20 7.90
C GLN A 69 -4.24 -12.38 7.49
N ILE A 70 -3.70 -12.62 6.30
CA ILE A 70 -2.58 -11.84 5.75
C ILE A 70 -3.01 -10.37 5.60
N MET A 71 -4.21 -10.13 5.05
CA MET A 71 -4.72 -8.78 4.90
C MET A 71 -4.95 -8.06 6.24
N TYR A 72 -5.43 -8.77 7.26
CA TYR A 72 -5.58 -8.21 8.61
C TYR A 72 -4.24 -7.78 9.20
N ALA A 73 -3.18 -8.58 9.01
CA ALA A 73 -1.83 -8.20 9.39
C ALA A 73 -1.34 -6.97 8.60
N ILE A 74 -1.58 -6.92 7.27
CA ILE A 74 -1.24 -5.76 6.43
C ILE A 74 -1.92 -4.49 6.92
N ALA A 75 -3.18 -4.54 7.34
CA ALA A 75 -3.90 -3.38 7.87
C ALA A 75 -3.26 -2.83 9.17
N HIS A 76 -2.55 -3.66 9.92
CA HIS A 76 -1.82 -3.27 11.13
C HIS A 76 -0.33 -2.94 10.88
N ASP A 77 0.14 -3.06 9.63
CA ASP A 77 1.53 -2.81 9.28
C ASP A 77 1.76 -1.34 8.89
N HIS A 78 2.32 -0.57 9.83
CA HIS A 78 2.64 0.84 9.62
C HIS A 78 4.06 1.09 9.10
N CYS A 79 4.69 0.11 8.45
CA CYS A 79 5.97 0.25 7.77
C CYS A 79 5.76 0.36 6.24
N PRO A 80 5.77 1.58 5.66
CA PRO A 80 5.38 1.79 4.24
C PRO A 80 6.24 1.05 3.21
N SER A 81 7.51 0.79 3.53
CA SER A 81 8.43 0.05 2.66
C SER A 81 8.52 -1.44 2.99
N GLY A 82 8.10 -1.82 4.20
CA GLY A 82 8.15 -3.18 4.70
C GLY A 82 6.91 -3.99 4.33
N ASN A 83 5.73 -3.37 4.38
CA ASN A 83 4.43 -4.03 4.14
C ASN A 83 4.35 -4.74 2.78
N ARG A 84 5.11 -4.29 1.77
CA ARG A 84 5.22 -4.95 0.46
C ARG A 84 5.55 -6.44 0.54
N ARG A 85 6.30 -6.86 1.58
CA ARG A 85 6.67 -8.26 1.79
C ARG A 85 5.48 -9.18 2.01
N LEU A 86 4.37 -8.66 2.53
CA LEU A 86 3.11 -9.41 2.68
C LEU A 86 2.14 -9.13 1.52
N ILE A 87 2.15 -7.90 0.99
CA ILE A 87 1.22 -7.46 -0.05
C ILE A 87 1.53 -8.11 -1.41
N GLU A 88 2.78 -8.08 -1.85
CA GLU A 88 3.18 -8.62 -3.16
C GLU A 88 2.81 -10.11 -3.32
N PRO A 89 3.14 -11.02 -2.38
CA PRO A 89 2.72 -12.41 -2.50
C PRO A 89 1.20 -12.57 -2.41
N LEU A 90 0.49 -11.75 -1.63
CA LEU A 90 -0.97 -11.77 -1.59
C LEU A 90 -1.57 -11.36 -2.95
N VAL A 91 -1.05 -10.31 -3.59
CA VAL A 91 -1.45 -9.90 -4.94
C VAL A 91 -1.19 -11.01 -5.96
N LEU A 92 -0.06 -11.72 -5.86
CA LEU A 92 0.21 -12.88 -6.71
C LEU A 92 -0.75 -14.05 -6.45
N GLY A 93 -1.17 -14.25 -5.19
CA GLY A 93 -2.06 -15.34 -4.79
C GLY A 93 -3.53 -15.14 -5.15
N ILE A 94 -4.09 -13.95 -4.91
CA ILE A 94 -5.53 -13.66 -5.12
C ILE A 94 -5.82 -12.59 -6.18
N GLY A 95 -4.80 -11.94 -6.73
CA GLY A 95 -4.94 -10.87 -7.72
C GLY A 95 -5.14 -9.49 -7.11
N ALA A 96 -4.66 -8.46 -7.83
CA ALA A 96 -4.63 -7.08 -7.36
C ALA A 96 -6.01 -6.52 -6.99
N ARG A 97 -7.04 -6.77 -7.81
CA ARG A 97 -8.41 -6.30 -7.52
C ARG A 97 -8.90 -6.76 -6.15
N GLN A 98 -8.75 -8.05 -5.85
CA GLN A 98 -9.21 -8.63 -4.59
C GLN A 98 -8.46 -8.06 -3.38
N VAL A 99 -7.18 -7.72 -3.53
CA VAL A 99 -6.39 -7.06 -2.49
C VAL A 99 -6.82 -5.59 -2.32
N MET A 100 -6.95 -4.86 -3.43
CA MET A 100 -7.35 -3.45 -3.41
C MET A 100 -8.75 -3.26 -2.82
N GLU A 101 -9.71 -4.14 -3.12
CA GLU A 101 -11.05 -4.11 -2.52
C GLU A 101 -11.02 -4.37 -1.01
N ARG A 102 -10.14 -5.26 -0.53
CA ARG A 102 -9.94 -5.45 0.91
C ARG A 102 -9.28 -4.23 1.57
N VAL A 103 -8.30 -3.61 0.92
CA VAL A 103 -7.73 -2.32 1.37
C VAL A 103 -8.83 -1.27 1.52
N LEU A 104 -9.74 -1.17 0.54
CA LEU A 104 -10.89 -0.27 0.62
C LEU A 104 -11.82 -0.61 1.79
N CYS A 105 -12.09 -1.90 2.04
CA CYS A 105 -12.91 -2.34 3.17
C CYS A 105 -12.34 -1.84 4.52
N TYR A 106 -11.03 -1.98 4.74
CA TYR A 106 -10.38 -1.44 5.95
C TYR A 106 -10.39 0.08 5.99
N LEU A 107 -10.20 0.77 4.85
CA LEU A 107 -10.32 2.23 4.78
C LEU A 107 -11.72 2.74 5.11
N GLU A 108 -12.76 1.98 4.77
CA GLU A 108 -14.15 2.34 4.99
C GLU A 108 -14.59 2.02 6.42
N THR A 109 -14.21 0.85 6.94
CA THR A 109 -14.81 0.27 8.17
C THR A 109 -13.85 0.09 9.34
N GLY A 110 -12.55 0.13 9.10
CA GLY A 110 -11.53 -0.15 10.12
C GLY A 110 -11.39 0.94 11.20
N SER A 111 -10.66 0.60 12.25
CA SER A 111 -10.10 1.54 13.21
C SER A 111 -9.12 2.53 12.55
N SER A 112 -8.76 3.61 13.25
CA SER A 112 -7.78 4.58 12.73
C SER A 112 -6.44 3.93 12.36
N ALA A 113 -5.98 2.97 13.16
CA ALA A 113 -4.75 2.23 12.89
C ALA A 113 -4.87 1.36 11.63
N GLU A 114 -5.98 0.63 11.48
CA GLU A 114 -6.23 -0.20 10.29
C GLU A 114 -6.36 0.63 9.02
N LYS A 115 -7.05 1.77 9.10
CA LYS A 115 -7.17 2.72 7.98
C LYS A 115 -5.81 3.23 7.52
N LEU A 116 -4.90 3.53 8.45
CA LEU A 116 -3.56 3.97 8.12
C LEU A 116 -2.74 2.87 7.42
N GLY A 117 -2.74 1.64 7.96
CA GLY A 117 -2.01 0.53 7.34
C GLY A 117 -2.58 0.16 5.97
N ALA A 118 -3.91 0.17 5.83
CA ALA A 118 -4.58 0.01 4.54
C ALA A 118 -4.18 1.13 3.55
N ALA A 119 -4.15 2.39 3.97
CA ALA A 119 -3.65 3.49 3.14
C ALA A 119 -2.19 3.29 2.70
N MET A 120 -1.35 2.74 3.59
CA MET A 120 0.05 2.41 3.29
C MET A 120 0.20 1.25 2.32
N ALA A 121 -0.76 0.33 2.29
CA ALA A 121 -0.72 -0.85 1.44
C ALA A 121 -1.06 -0.56 -0.03
N TRP A 122 -1.85 0.50 -0.30
CA TRP A 122 -2.38 0.80 -1.63
C TRP A 122 -1.37 0.80 -2.75
N TYR A 123 -0.20 1.42 -2.53
CA TYR A 123 0.85 1.53 -3.55
C TYR A 123 1.34 0.15 -4.01
N TRP A 124 1.55 -0.79 -3.09
CA TRP A 124 2.03 -2.13 -3.39
C TRP A 124 0.91 -3.08 -3.82
N ALA A 125 -0.34 -2.80 -3.44
CA ALA A 125 -1.52 -3.54 -3.87
C ALA A 125 -1.91 -3.22 -5.32
N SER A 126 -1.57 -2.00 -5.78
CA SER A 126 -1.89 -1.52 -7.12
C SER A 126 -0.93 -2.12 -8.15
N PRO A 127 -1.44 -2.60 -9.29
CA PRO A 127 -0.58 -3.08 -10.36
C PRO A 127 0.23 -1.93 -10.95
N SER A 128 1.55 -2.08 -10.97
CA SER A 128 2.44 -1.13 -11.63
C SER A 128 2.32 -1.22 -13.15
N VAL A 129 2.42 -0.07 -13.83
CA VAL A 129 2.61 -0.01 -15.28
C VAL A 129 3.88 -0.80 -15.62
N ARG A 130 3.76 -1.80 -16.49
CA ARG A 130 4.90 -2.56 -17.00
C ARG A 130 5.57 -1.73 -18.08
N TYR A 131 6.88 -1.54 -17.98
CA TYR A 131 7.68 -0.96 -19.07
C TYR A 131 8.19 -2.07 -19.98
N ALA A 132 8.32 -1.78 -21.28
CA ALA A 132 8.95 -2.69 -22.23
C ALA A 132 10.38 -3.05 -21.82
N THR A 133 10.68 -4.34 -21.86
CA THR A 133 12.03 -4.86 -21.67
C THR A 133 12.90 -4.50 -22.87
N MET A 134 14.21 -4.45 -22.66
CA MET A 134 15.17 -4.24 -23.75
C MET A 134 15.13 -5.34 -24.82
N GLU A 135 14.59 -6.51 -24.51
CA GLU A 135 14.41 -7.62 -25.46
C GLU A 135 13.17 -7.40 -26.33
N GLU A 136 12.02 -7.06 -25.74
CA GLU A 136 10.79 -6.68 -26.46
C GLU A 136 11.03 -5.48 -27.39
N LEU A 137 11.79 -4.47 -26.91
CA LEU A 137 12.20 -3.32 -27.72
C LEU A 137 13.10 -3.69 -28.91
N ARG A 138 13.85 -4.80 -28.82
CA ARG A 138 14.69 -5.30 -29.92
C ARG A 138 13.89 -6.16 -30.88
N ALA A 139 12.97 -6.98 -30.38
CA ALA A 139 12.11 -7.81 -31.23
C ALA A 139 11.20 -6.98 -32.15
N ASP A 140 10.67 -5.85 -31.65
CA ASP A 140 9.88 -4.89 -32.44
C ASP A 140 10.70 -4.24 -33.58
N ARG A 141 12.02 -4.18 -33.42
CA ARG A 141 12.95 -3.65 -34.42
C ARG A 141 13.19 -4.62 -35.58
N ASP A 142 13.03 -5.92 -35.35
CA ASP A 142 13.21 -6.98 -36.34
C ASP A 142 11.91 -7.30 -37.10
N SER A 143 10.73 -6.85 -36.62
CA SER A 143 9.42 -6.99 -37.30
C SER A 143 9.19 -6.05 -38.50
N GLY A 144 10.19 -5.21 -38.84
CA GLY A 144 10.36 -4.65 -40.17
C GLY A 144 9.16 -3.93 -40.81
N GLU A 145 8.93 -2.67 -40.43
CA GLU A 145 8.35 -1.66 -41.33
C GLU A 145 8.60 -0.23 -40.80
N GLY A 146 9.50 0.53 -41.45
CA GLY A 146 9.66 1.99 -41.26
C GLY A 146 11.07 2.47 -40.86
N PRO A 147 11.45 3.72 -41.20
CA PRO A 147 12.81 4.23 -41.02
C PRO A 147 13.17 4.36 -39.54
N LEU A 148 14.45 4.13 -39.22
CA LEU A 148 15.08 4.24 -37.90
C LEU A 148 14.42 5.27 -36.97
N ARG A 149 13.54 4.80 -36.08
CA ARG A 149 13.16 5.55 -34.88
C ARG A 149 14.26 5.38 -33.85
N ILE A 150 15.22 6.30 -33.81
CA ILE A 150 15.94 6.55 -32.55
C ILE A 150 14.93 7.18 -31.61
N SER A 151 14.10 6.36 -30.96
CA SER A 151 13.19 6.84 -29.92
C SER A 151 14.00 7.03 -28.64
N LEU A 152 14.39 8.28 -28.38
CA LEU A 152 14.85 8.73 -27.06
C LEU A 152 13.68 8.92 -26.08
N SER A 153 12.46 8.46 -26.43
CA SER A 153 11.32 8.44 -25.53
C SER A 153 11.18 7.04 -24.91
N PRO A 154 11.30 6.90 -23.57
CA PRO A 154 11.04 5.64 -22.91
C PRO A 154 9.53 5.40 -22.93
N GLY A 155 9.04 4.63 -23.90
CA GLY A 155 7.59 4.48 -24.06
C GLY A 155 7.15 3.70 -25.29
N THR A 156 7.85 2.64 -25.67
CA THR A 156 7.24 1.66 -26.57
C THR A 156 6.27 0.82 -25.75
N PRO A 157 5.00 0.65 -26.17
CA PRO A 157 4.03 -0.12 -25.41
C PRO A 157 4.49 -1.58 -25.25
N THR A 158 4.62 -2.02 -24.00
CA THR A 158 4.37 -3.40 -23.50
C THR A 158 2.96 -3.86 -23.93
N PRO A 159 2.54 -5.13 -23.70
CA PRO A 159 1.21 -5.58 -24.10
C PRO A 159 0.16 -4.56 -23.64
N ALA A 160 -0.40 -3.81 -24.60
CA ALA A 160 -1.17 -2.59 -24.31
C ALA A 160 -2.32 -2.89 -23.34
N ASP A 161 -2.82 -4.11 -23.42
CA ASP A 161 -3.90 -4.67 -22.60
C ASP A 161 -3.55 -4.73 -21.12
N ALA A 162 -2.36 -5.19 -20.73
CA ALA A 162 -1.99 -5.31 -19.31
C ALA A 162 -1.86 -3.94 -18.62
N ASN A 163 -1.31 -2.95 -19.32
CA ASN A 163 -1.25 -1.57 -18.81
C ASN A 163 -2.62 -0.91 -18.83
N ALA A 164 -3.45 -1.18 -19.85
CA ALA A 164 -4.82 -0.68 -19.92
C ALA A 164 -5.69 -1.23 -18.79
N GLU A 165 -5.57 -2.52 -18.45
CA GLU A 165 -6.24 -3.16 -17.32
C GLU A 165 -5.79 -2.56 -15.99
N ALA A 166 -4.48 -2.37 -15.78
CA ALA A 166 -3.95 -1.72 -14.59
C ALA A 166 -4.50 -0.28 -14.43
N HIS A 167 -4.52 0.50 -15.51
CA HIS A 167 -5.10 1.84 -15.51
C HIS A 167 -6.62 1.83 -15.30
N ALA A 168 -7.35 0.87 -15.89
CA ALA A 168 -8.79 0.76 -15.71
C ALA A 168 -9.14 0.44 -14.25
N LEU A 169 -8.43 -0.51 -13.64
CA LEU A 169 -8.59 -0.85 -12.24
C LEU A 169 -8.31 0.34 -11.32
N HIS A 170 -7.23 1.09 -11.59
CA HIS A 170 -6.91 2.29 -10.81
C HIS A 170 -8.00 3.35 -10.95
N ARG A 171 -8.44 3.68 -12.18
CA ARG A 171 -9.53 4.65 -12.40
C ARG A 171 -10.83 4.26 -11.69
N GLU A 172 -11.12 2.97 -11.59
CA GLU A 172 -12.31 2.47 -10.93
C GLU A 172 -12.25 2.61 -9.40
N LEU A 173 -11.12 2.22 -8.79
CA LEU A 173 -11.02 2.09 -7.33
C LEU A 173 -10.42 3.32 -6.64
N GLU A 174 -9.65 4.13 -7.35
CA GLU A 174 -8.98 5.32 -6.80
C GLU A 174 -9.96 6.35 -6.19
N PRO A 175 -11.14 6.65 -6.77
CA PRO A 175 -12.08 7.59 -6.15
C PRO A 175 -12.52 7.15 -4.74
N ARG A 176 -12.80 5.85 -4.56
CA ARG A 176 -13.14 5.29 -3.23
C ARG A 176 -11.95 5.35 -2.28
N PHE A 177 -10.76 5.02 -2.77
CA PHE A 177 -9.52 5.09 -1.98
C PHE A 177 -9.26 6.52 -1.48
N ARG A 178 -9.42 7.51 -2.36
CA ARG A 178 -9.25 8.94 -2.06
C ARG A 178 -10.22 9.41 -0.99
N ILE A 179 -11.51 9.09 -1.12
CA ILE A 179 -12.54 9.40 -0.12
C ILE A 179 -12.25 8.69 1.21
N GLY A 180 -11.80 7.43 1.17
CA GLY A 180 -11.38 6.70 2.36
C GLY A 180 -10.24 7.39 3.12
N CYS A 181 -9.20 7.81 2.39
CA CYS A 181 -8.08 8.56 2.96
C CYS A 181 -8.49 9.93 3.52
N LEU A 182 -9.35 10.66 2.80
CA LEU A 182 -9.92 11.94 3.27
C LEU A 182 -10.65 11.76 4.60
N ARG A 183 -11.52 10.75 4.70
CA ARG A 183 -12.27 10.46 5.92
C ARG A 183 -11.36 9.99 7.06
N ALA A 184 -10.35 9.17 6.77
CA ALA A 184 -9.35 8.76 7.75
C ALA A 184 -8.56 9.94 8.30
N PHE A 185 -8.20 10.91 7.44
CA PHE A 185 -7.50 12.13 7.83
C PHE A 185 -8.34 12.99 8.79
N ILE A 186 -9.63 13.16 8.50
CA ILE A 186 -10.56 13.90 9.34
C ILE A 186 -10.71 13.22 10.71
N ALA A 187 -10.81 11.89 10.73
CA ALA A 187 -11.04 11.10 11.94
C ALA A 187 -9.81 10.97 12.85
N SER A 188 -8.60 10.93 12.28
CA SER A 188 -7.37 10.86 13.09
C SER A 188 -7.09 12.19 13.78
N ASN A 189 -6.53 12.17 14.99
CA ASN A 189 -5.98 13.35 15.66
C ASN A 189 -4.44 13.32 15.76
N ALA A 190 -3.81 12.25 15.26
CA ALA A 190 -2.37 12.07 15.33
C ALA A 190 -1.69 12.80 14.15
N PRO A 191 -0.78 13.78 14.41
CA PRO A 191 -0.16 14.56 13.34
C PRO A 191 0.61 13.72 12.32
N GLY A 192 1.30 12.65 12.77
CA GLY A 192 2.05 11.76 11.87
C GLY A 192 1.16 10.97 10.91
N GLU A 193 0.00 10.52 11.39
CA GLU A 193 -1.00 9.82 10.55
C GLU A 193 -1.60 10.77 9.53
N ARG A 194 -2.05 11.95 10.00
CA ARG A 194 -2.61 12.99 9.13
C ARG A 194 -1.61 13.42 8.06
N LEU A 195 -0.34 13.57 8.40
CA LEU A 195 0.70 13.90 7.42
C LEU A 195 0.77 12.85 6.32
N TYR A 196 0.83 11.56 6.67
CA TYR A 196 0.86 10.49 5.67
C TYR A 196 -0.39 10.49 4.78
N LEU A 197 -1.57 10.59 5.39
CA LEU A 197 -2.85 10.56 4.68
C LEU A 197 -3.04 11.79 3.79
N SER A 198 -2.51 12.96 4.16
CA SER A 198 -2.62 14.18 3.36
C SER A 198 -2.02 14.08 1.96
N TYR A 199 -1.08 13.15 1.74
CA TYR A 199 -0.51 12.88 0.41
C TYR A 199 -1.38 11.96 -0.47
N ARG A 200 -2.51 11.47 0.04
CA ARG A 200 -3.34 10.45 -0.61
C ARG A 200 -4.65 11.01 -1.18
N PHE A 201 -4.91 12.30 -1.01
CA PHE A 201 -6.13 12.95 -1.49
C PHE A 201 -5.88 14.41 -1.85
N THR A 202 -6.76 14.99 -2.66
CA THR A 202 -6.74 16.41 -3.04
C THR A 202 -7.79 17.19 -2.25
N LEU A 203 -7.62 18.51 -2.12
CA LEU A 203 -8.64 19.39 -1.52
C LEU A 203 -9.49 20.11 -2.57
N ASP A 204 -9.42 19.70 -3.84
CA ASP A 204 -10.25 20.24 -4.92
C ASP A 204 -11.63 19.53 -4.91
N PRO A 205 -12.74 20.23 -4.63
CA PRO A 205 -14.07 19.61 -4.63
C PRO A 205 -14.48 18.99 -5.98
N ALA A 206 -13.89 19.42 -7.11
CA ALA A 206 -14.19 18.86 -8.43
C ALA A 206 -13.76 17.40 -8.58
N ASP A 207 -12.81 16.95 -7.75
CA ASP A 207 -12.31 15.58 -7.72
C ASP A 207 -13.23 14.60 -6.97
N TYR A 208 -14.35 15.09 -6.42
CA TYR A 208 -15.23 14.34 -5.52
C TYR A 208 -16.70 14.44 -5.93
N PRO A 209 -17.50 13.41 -5.62
CA PRO A 209 -18.94 13.50 -5.79
C PRO A 209 -19.53 14.50 -4.76
N PRO A 210 -20.69 15.12 -5.05
CA PRO A 210 -21.25 16.20 -4.22
C PRO A 210 -21.45 15.82 -2.75
N GLU A 211 -21.78 14.56 -2.46
CA GLU A 211 -21.96 14.06 -1.10
C GLU A 211 -20.68 14.09 -0.24
N ALA A 212 -19.49 14.18 -0.85
CA ALA A 212 -18.21 14.23 -0.15
C ALA A 212 -17.67 15.67 0.02
N HIS A 213 -18.35 16.69 -0.52
CA HIS A 213 -17.86 18.09 -0.48
C HIS A 213 -17.76 18.64 0.94
N ALA A 214 -18.67 18.24 1.83
CA ALA A 214 -18.63 18.64 3.23
C ALA A 214 -17.37 18.09 3.95
N GLU A 215 -16.96 16.85 3.64
CA GLU A 215 -15.71 16.28 4.14
C GLU A 215 -14.49 17.01 3.56
N VAL A 216 -14.49 17.36 2.27
CA VAL A 216 -13.40 18.14 1.65
C VAL A 216 -13.21 19.48 2.38
N GLU A 217 -14.29 20.20 2.64
CA GLU A 217 -14.24 21.44 3.42
C GLU A 217 -13.74 21.23 4.85
N ALA A 218 -14.14 20.14 5.50
CA ALA A 218 -13.67 19.81 6.85
C ALA A 218 -12.16 19.54 6.86
N ALA A 219 -11.66 18.77 5.90
CA ALA A 219 -10.23 18.53 5.76
C ALA A 219 -9.45 19.81 5.44
N ALA A 220 -9.99 20.69 4.58
CA ALA A 220 -9.40 21.98 4.28
C ALA A 220 -9.28 22.88 5.53
N ARG A 221 -10.29 22.90 6.41
CA ARG A 221 -10.23 23.61 7.69
C ARG A 221 -9.15 23.04 8.62
N ILE A 222 -9.02 21.72 8.71
CA ILE A 222 -7.96 21.06 9.49
C ILE A 222 -6.58 21.43 8.93
N ALA A 223 -6.41 21.37 7.61
CA ALA A 223 -5.15 21.70 6.96
C ALA A 223 -4.76 23.18 7.17
N ALA A 224 -5.73 24.09 7.04
CA ALA A 224 -5.53 25.52 7.25
C ALA A 224 -5.20 25.90 8.70
N ALA A 225 -5.62 25.08 9.67
CA ALA A 225 -5.30 25.30 11.09
C ALA A 225 -3.85 24.94 11.46
N ALA A 226 -3.13 24.18 10.61
CA ALA A 226 -1.73 23.79 10.79
C ALA A 226 -1.00 23.76 9.44
N PRO A 227 -0.84 24.92 8.77
CA PRO A 227 -0.29 25.01 7.42
C PRO A 227 1.16 24.53 7.31
N GLU A 228 1.92 24.57 8.41
CA GLU A 228 3.27 24.03 8.52
C GLU A 228 3.31 22.49 8.46
N CYS A 229 2.21 21.82 8.84
CA CYS A 229 2.09 20.36 8.83
C CYS A 229 1.59 19.82 7.49
N TYR A 230 0.75 20.58 6.78
CA TYR A 230 0.08 20.11 5.57
C TYR A 230 0.34 21.10 4.44
N ARG A 231 1.45 20.90 3.70
CA ARG A 231 1.71 21.72 2.52
C ARG A 231 0.60 21.49 1.50
N GLN A 232 0.01 22.59 1.03
CA GLN A 232 -0.94 22.58 -0.07
C GLN A 232 -0.20 22.17 -1.35
N GLY A 233 -0.24 20.87 -1.66
CA GLY A 233 0.22 20.36 -2.94
C GLY A 233 -0.76 20.76 -4.03
N ASN A 234 -0.64 21.99 -4.55
CA ASN A 234 -1.08 22.29 -5.90
C ASN A 234 -0.16 21.55 -6.86
N HIS A 235 -0.30 20.23 -6.97
CA HIS A 235 0.20 19.50 -8.12
C HIS A 235 -0.80 19.71 -9.26
N GLN A 236 -0.65 20.84 -9.96
CA GLN A 236 -1.09 20.94 -11.35
C GLN A 236 -0.08 20.18 -12.23
N PRO A 237 -0.56 19.53 -13.32
CA PRO A 237 0.19 18.55 -14.11
C PRO A 237 1.44 19.10 -14.79
#